data_AF-A0A7V1M297-F1
#
_entry.id   AF-A0A7V1M297-F1
#
_cell.length_a   1.000
_cell.length_b   1.000
_cell.length_c   1.000
_cell.angle_alpha   90.00
_cell.angle_beta   90.00
_cell.angle_gamma   90.00
#
_symmetry.space_group_name_H-M   'P 1'
#
loop_
_entity.id
_entity.type
_entity.pdbx_description
1 polymer ?
#
loop_
_entity_poly.entity_id
_entity_poly.type
_entity_poly.pdbx_seq_one_letter_code
_entity_poly.pdbx_strand_id
1 'polypeptide(L)'
;MTLLSVVASAWAVAMVVFGFTLLVRAPGGWFQHSVGLPGTTWKLLGVASIGGGQFIFMFMVADRIFPKAGRLVSIWATELIVGGIGLFAMIATGIMALVGLLS
;
A
#
# COMPACT_ATOMS: atom_id res chain seq x y z
N MET A 1 -5.68 3.14 24.79
CA MET A 1 -5.64 3.09 23.31
C MET A 1 -6.38 4.31 22.77
N THR A 2 -5.73 5.15 21.98
CA THR A 2 -6.36 6.35 21.41
C THR A 2 -7.28 5.97 20.26
N LEU A 3 -8.45 6.62 20.09
CA LEU A 3 -9.39 6.42 18.97
C LEU A 3 -8.68 6.34 17.59
N LEU A 4 -7.66 7.19 17.41
CA LEU A 4 -6.79 7.21 16.24
C LEU A 4 -6.11 5.87 15.93
N SER A 5 -5.72 5.10 16.95
CA SER A 5 -5.07 3.79 16.74
C SER A 5 -6.06 2.75 16.24
N VAL A 6 -7.31 2.80 16.71
CA VAL A 6 -8.38 1.90 16.24
C VAL A 6 -8.73 2.23 14.79
N VAL A 7 -8.87 3.52 14.47
CA VAL A 7 -9.12 4.00 13.09
C VAL A 7 -7.96 3.64 12.16
N ALA A 8 -6.71 3.84 12.59
CA ALA A 8 -5.54 3.48 11.80
C ALA A 8 -5.44 1.97 11.56
N SER A 9 -5.79 1.15 12.56
CA SER A 9 -5.85 -0.30 12.42
C SER A 9 -6.92 -0.73 11.41
N ALA A 10 -8.13 -0.18 11.52
CA ALA A 10 -9.22 -0.45 10.59
C ALA A 10 -8.86 -0.02 9.16
N TRP A 11 -8.22 1.14 9.01
CA TRP A 11 -7.72 1.64 7.73
C TRP A 11 -6.67 0.72 7.11
N ALA A 12 -5.69 0.27 7.91
CA ALA A 12 -4.65 -0.64 7.43
C ALA A 12 -5.23 -1.98 6.97
N VAL A 13 -6.18 -2.54 7.74
CA VAL A 13 -6.88 -3.76 7.34
C VAL A 13 -7.65 -3.54 6.04
N ALA A 14 -8.37 -2.42 5.91
CA ALA A 14 -9.09 -2.09 4.68
C ALA A 14 -8.14 -1.98 3.47
N MET A 15 -7.00 -1.31 3.62
CA MET A 15 -5.98 -1.18 2.57
C MET A 15 -5.33 -2.51 2.20
N VAL A 16 -5.11 -3.39 3.17
CA VAL A 16 -4.59 -4.74 2.92
C VAL A 16 -5.60 -5.57 2.15
N VAL A 17 -6.86 -5.62 2.60
CA VAL A 17 -7.93 -6.35 1.92
C VAL A 17 -8.13 -5.80 0.51
N PHE A 18 -8.19 -4.48 0.35
CA PHE A 18 -8.32 -3.82 -0.94
C PHE A 18 -7.14 -4.15 -1.87
N GLY A 19 -5.90 -4.01 -1.41
CA GLY A 19 -4.74 -4.35 -2.23
C GLY A 19 -4.66 -5.84 -2.59
N PHE A 20 -5.08 -6.73 -1.69
CA PHE A 20 -5.22 -8.16 -1.99
C PHE A 20 -6.31 -8.41 -3.04
N THR A 21 -7.44 -7.72 -2.97
CA THR A 21 -8.48 -7.84 -4.00
C THR A 21 -7.95 -7.41 -5.37
N LEU A 22 -7.16 -6.34 -5.46
CA LEU A 22 -6.54 -5.90 -6.71
C LEU A 22 -5.46 -6.85 -7.23
N LEU A 23 -4.71 -7.49 -6.33
CA LEU A 23 -3.71 -8.49 -6.69
C LEU A 23 -4.33 -9.76 -7.27
N VAL A 24 -5.39 -10.26 -6.63
CA VAL A 24 -6.06 -11.51 -7.00
C VAL A 24 -7.03 -11.30 -8.15
N ARG A 25 -7.76 -10.18 -8.16
CA ARG A 25 -8.74 -9.81 -9.17
C ARG A 25 -8.46 -8.38 -9.63
N ALA A 26 -7.57 -8.24 -10.60
CA ALA A 26 -7.47 -6.99 -11.35
C ALA A 26 -8.86 -6.65 -11.93
N PRO A 27 -9.32 -5.40 -11.86
CA PRO A 27 -10.62 -5.00 -12.40
C PRO A 27 -10.65 -5.33 -13.90
N GLY A 28 -11.54 -6.23 -14.30
CA GLY A 28 -11.78 -6.57 -15.71
C GLY A 28 -13.03 -5.88 -16.24
N GLY A 29 -13.18 -5.84 -17.56
CA GLY A 29 -14.38 -5.33 -18.22
C GLY A 29 -14.41 -3.81 -18.38
N TRP A 30 -15.58 -3.19 -18.15
CA TRP A 30 -15.82 -1.75 -18.40
C TRP A 30 -14.82 -0.82 -17.70
N PHE A 31 -14.30 -1.25 -16.53
CA PHE A 31 -13.49 -0.42 -15.65
C PHE A 31 -12.05 -0.38 -16.16
N GLN A 32 -11.58 -1.50 -16.71
CA GLN A 32 -10.31 -1.57 -17.41
C GLN A 32 -10.36 -0.77 -18.72
N HIS A 33 -11.49 -0.82 -19.44
CA HIS A 33 -11.68 -0.07 -20.68
C HIS A 33 -11.79 1.44 -20.48
N SER A 34 -12.45 1.88 -19.39
CA SER A 34 -12.64 3.32 -19.11
C SER A 34 -11.37 3.98 -18.58
N VAL A 35 -10.54 3.25 -17.83
CA VAL A 35 -9.31 3.78 -17.22
C VAL A 35 -8.08 3.49 -18.10
N GLY A 36 -8.17 2.58 -19.08
CA GLY A 36 -7.10 2.27 -20.03
C GLY A 36 -5.87 1.59 -19.42
N LEU A 37 -5.90 1.25 -18.13
CA LEU A 37 -4.73 0.71 -17.44
C LEU A 37 -4.53 -0.79 -17.71
N PRO A 38 -3.30 -1.22 -18.05
CA PRO A 38 -2.99 -2.64 -18.17
C PRO A 38 -3.12 -3.36 -16.82
N GLY A 39 -3.48 -4.65 -16.85
CA GLY A 39 -3.73 -5.45 -15.64
C GLY A 39 -2.54 -5.52 -14.68
N THR A 40 -1.32 -5.37 -15.17
CA THR A 40 -0.09 -5.29 -14.36
C THR A 40 -0.06 -4.04 -13.47
N THR A 41 -0.57 -2.91 -13.96
CA THR A 41 -0.61 -1.65 -13.20
C THR A 41 -1.58 -1.74 -12.02
N TRP A 42 -2.71 -2.44 -12.20
CA TRP A 42 -3.65 -2.72 -11.10
C TRP A 42 -3.05 -3.58 -10.00
N LYS A 43 -2.24 -4.58 -10.37
CA LYS A 43 -1.52 -5.42 -9.40
C LYS A 43 -0.48 -4.60 -8.63
N LEU A 44 0.27 -3.73 -9.32
CA LEU A 44 1.23 -2.82 -8.68
C LEU A 44 0.54 -1.83 -7.74
N LEU A 45 -0.63 -1.30 -8.11
CA LEU A 45 -1.46 -0.48 -7.25
C LEU A 45 -1.88 -1.24 -5.97
N GLY A 46 -2.21 -2.53 -6.11
CA GLY A 46 -2.51 -3.41 -4.99
C GLY A 46 -1.33 -3.57 -4.02
N VAL A 47 -0.13 -3.79 -4.55
CA VAL A 47 1.11 -3.86 -3.74
C VAL A 47 1.38 -2.53 -3.03
N ALA A 48 1.24 -1.42 -3.74
CA ALA A 48 1.41 -0.08 -3.18
C ALA A 48 0.40 0.21 -2.05
N SER A 49 -0.85 -0.21 -2.23
CA SER A 49 -1.91 -0.06 -1.22
C SER A 49 -1.64 -0.90 0.03
N ILE A 50 -1.19 -2.15 -0.12
CA ILE A 50 -0.78 -3.00 1.03
C ILE A 50 0.39 -2.35 1.77
N GLY A 51 1.43 -1.94 1.04
CA GLY A 51 2.62 -1.31 1.62
C GLY A 51 2.28 -0.02 2.36
N GLY A 52 1.45 0.85 1.76
CA GLY A 52 1.00 2.10 2.38
C GLY A 52 0.14 1.88 3.62
N GLY A 53 -0.77 0.91 3.60
CA GLY A 53 -1.60 0.54 4.75
C GLY A 53 -0.76 0.02 5.93
N GLN A 54 0.20 -0.87 5.64
CA GLN A 54 1.14 -1.39 6.64
C GLN A 54 2.05 -0.29 7.20
N PHE A 55 2.53 0.62 6.35
CA PHE A 55 3.37 1.74 6.77
C PHE A 55 2.63 2.67 7.74
N ILE A 56 1.41 3.09 7.41
CA ILE A 56 0.57 3.93 8.28
C ILE A 56 0.29 3.23 9.62
N PHE A 57 0.01 1.93 9.59
CA PHE A 57 -0.18 1.15 10.81
C PHE A 57 1.05 1.17 11.71
N MET A 58 2.23 0.96 11.13
CA MET A 58 3.48 0.91 11.87
C MET A 58 3.76 2.26 12.57
N PHE A 59 3.66 3.38 11.85
CA PHE A 59 3.86 4.73 12.42
C PHE A 59 2.76 5.18 13.39
N MET A 60 1.48 4.84 13.14
CA MET A 60 0.39 5.31 14.01
C MET A 60 0.10 4.41 15.21
N VAL A 61 0.39 3.11 15.09
CA VAL A 61 0.04 2.10 16.10
C VAL A 61 1.29 1.53 16.77
N ALA A 62 2.28 1.08 16.00
CA ALA A 62 3.47 0.42 16.59
C ALA A 62 4.31 1.40 17.42
N ASP A 63 4.55 2.63 16.94
CA ASP A 63 5.28 3.66 17.68
C ASP A 63 4.60 4.06 19.00
N ARG A 64 3.26 4.00 19.06
CA ARG A 64 2.50 4.36 20.27
C ARG A 64 2.45 3.23 21.29
N ILE A 65 2.42 1.97 20.86
CA ILE A 65 2.30 0.81 21.75
C ILE A 65 3.69 0.37 22.24
N PHE A 66 4.71 0.44 21.38
CA PHE A 66 6.06 -0.01 21.70
C PHE A 66 7.13 1.04 21.30
N PRO A 67 7.17 2.20 21.98
CA PRO A 67 8.14 3.26 21.66
C PRO A 67 9.60 2.84 21.81
N LYS A 68 9.87 1.78 22.60
CA LYS A 68 11.21 1.20 22.76
C LYS A 68 11.56 0.18 21.67
N ALA A 69 10.58 -0.44 21.01
CA ALA A 69 10.82 -1.40 19.94
C ALA A 69 11.20 -0.72 18.62
N GLY A 70 10.70 0.51 18.36
CA GLY A 70 11.11 1.31 17.20
C GLY A 70 12.60 1.67 17.14
N ARG A 71 13.36 1.47 18.23
CA ARG A 71 14.83 1.63 18.25
C ARG A 71 15.61 0.38 17.83
N LEU A 72 14.95 -0.75 17.63
CA LEU A 72 15.61 -1.95 17.12
C LEU A 72 15.86 -1.79 15.63
N VAL A 73 17.14 -1.92 15.23
CA VAL A 73 17.58 -1.80 13.84
C VAL A 73 16.81 -2.76 12.90
N SER A 74 16.36 -3.92 13.40
CA SER A 74 15.56 -4.86 12.61
C SER A 74 14.16 -4.32 12.27
N ILE A 75 13.52 -3.58 13.18
CA ILE A 75 12.20 -2.99 12.97
C ILE A 75 12.31 -1.83 11.98
N TRP A 76 13.33 -0.99 12.15
CA TRP A 76 13.63 0.10 11.22
C TRP A 76 13.95 -0.39 9.80
N ALA A 77 14.73 -1.48 9.67
CA ALA A 77 15.00 -2.09 8.37
C ALA A 77 13.71 -2.62 7.71
N THR A 78 12.81 -3.19 8.50
CA THR A 78 11.51 -3.68 8.00
C THR A 78 10.62 -2.53 7.54
N GLU A 79 10.59 -1.41 8.27
CA GLU A 79 9.88 -0.18 7.87
C GLU A 79 10.40 0.36 6.53
N LEU A 80 11.72 0.41 6.37
CA LEU A 80 12.35 0.85 5.13
C LEU A 80 12.07 -0.09 3.96
N ILE A 81 12.06 -1.40 4.18
CA ILE A 81 11.75 -2.38 3.12
C ILE A 81 10.29 -2.25 2.71
N VAL A 82 9.35 -2.25 3.66
CA VAL A 82 7.91 -2.16 3.36
C VAL A 82 7.57 -0.81 2.74
N GLY A 83 8.08 0.28 3.31
CA GLY A 83 7.92 1.63 2.75
C GLY A 83 8.57 1.76 1.37
N GLY A 84 9.76 1.19 1.19
CA GLY A 84 10.49 1.19 -0.09
C GLY A 84 9.77 0.41 -1.18
N ILE A 85 9.27 -0.79 -0.87
CA ILE A 85 8.46 -1.60 -1.80
C ILE A 85 7.17 -0.87 -2.16
N GLY A 86 6.48 -0.29 -1.17
CA GLY A 86 5.26 0.49 -1.39
C GLY A 86 5.49 1.72 -2.26
N LEU A 87 6.56 2.48 -1.99
CA LEU A 87 6.95 3.66 -2.75
C LEU A 87 7.36 3.29 -4.18
N PHE A 88 8.17 2.26 -4.34
CA PHE A 88 8.57 1.75 -5.66
C PHE A 88 7.34 1.31 -6.47
N ALA A 89 6.41 0.58 -5.85
CA ALA A 89 5.17 0.17 -6.48
C ALA A 89 4.28 1.37 -6.87
N MET A 90 4.21 2.41 -6.03
CA MET A 90 3.51 3.66 -6.38
C MET A 90 4.16 4.37 -7.56
N ILE A 91 5.49 4.54 -7.57
CA ILE A 91 6.21 5.19 -8.65
C ILE A 91 6.05 4.39 -9.95
N ALA A 92 6.22 3.08 -9.90
CA ALA A 92 6.03 2.20 -11.05
C ALA A 92 4.59 2.28 -11.58
N THR A 93 3.59 2.32 -10.71
CA THR A 93 2.18 2.51 -11.09
C THR A 93 1.96 3.86 -11.75
N GLY A 94 2.52 4.94 -11.20
CA GLY A 94 2.43 6.29 -11.76
C GLY A 94 3.07 6.40 -13.14
N ILE A 95 4.27 5.84 -13.33
CA ILE A 95 4.96 5.80 -14.63
C ILE A 95 4.13 5.02 -15.65
N MET A 96 3.65 3.83 -15.28
CA MET A 96 2.85 2.98 -16.17
C MET A 96 1.50 3.64 -16.53
N ALA A 97 0.89 4.37 -15.59
CA ALA A 97 -0.33 5.13 -15.85
C ALA A 97 -0.08 6.32 -16.78
N LEU A 98 1.02 7.05 -16.60
CA LEU A 98 1.41 8.14 -17.50
C LEU A 98 1.71 7.63 -18.92
N VAL A 99 2.44 6.53 -19.04
CA VAL A 99 2.73 5.91 -20.34
C VAL A 99 1.43 5.45 -21.02
N GLY A 100 0.53 4.80 -20.28
CA GLY A 100 -0.77 4.35 -20.80
C GLY A 100 -1.73 5.49 -21.18
N LEU A 101 -1.59 6.67 -20.58
CA LEU A 101 -2.35 7.87 -20.95
C LEU A 101 -1.81 8.56 -22.23
N LEU A 102 -0.54 8.33 -22.56
CA LEU A 102 0.14 8.94 -23.70
C LEU A 102 0.14 8.07 -24.96
N SER A 103 -0.27 6.80 -24.86
CA SER A 103 -0.37 5.82 -25.95
C SER A 103 -1.79 5.67 -26.47
#